data_AF-A0A8J4X885-F1
#
_entry.id   AF-A0A8J4X885-F1
#
_cell.length_a   1.000
_cell.length_b   1.000
_cell.length_c   1.000
_cell.angle_alpha   90.00
_cell.angle_beta   90.00
_cell.angle_gamma   90.00
#
_symmetry.space_group_name_H-M   'P 1'
#
loop_
_entity.id
_entity.type
_entity.pdbx_description
1 polymer ?
#
loop_
_entity_poly.entity_id
_entity_poly.type
_entity_poly.pdbx_seq_one_letter_code
_entity_poly.pdbx_strand_id
1 'polypeptide(L)'
;MDFSIRAATLDDCKDIRRMMSELAEHEEVADQVTITEKDLEQDGFSKTPFFHAIIAEVPEQYKTRDGHTKIGFSMYCYSYSSWKGRTVYMEDLYVMPEFRGKGIGNALMSKIAQ
;
A
#
# COMPACT_ATOMS: atom_id res chain seq x y z
N MET A 1 17.34 -3.55 -10.34
CA MET A 1 17.19 -2.89 -9.04
C MET A 1 16.41 -3.86 -8.19
N ASP A 2 16.97 -4.24 -7.05
CA ASP A 2 16.34 -5.23 -6.19
C ASP A 2 15.31 -4.55 -5.30
N PHE A 3 14.12 -5.14 -5.22
CA PHE A 3 13.04 -4.76 -4.32
C PHE A 3 12.34 -6.03 -3.84
N SER A 4 11.76 -5.99 -2.65
CA SER A 4 10.95 -7.07 -2.09
C SER A 4 9.49 -6.64 -1.99
N ILE A 5 8.61 -7.64 -2.07
CA ILE A 5 7.17 -7.47 -1.88
C ILE A 5 6.74 -8.35 -0.71
N ARG A 6 6.17 -7.74 0.33
CA ARG A 6 5.74 -8.46 1.54
C ARG A 6 4.43 -7.92 2.09
N ALA A 7 3.77 -8.69 2.95
CA ALA A 7 2.65 -8.17 3.73
C ALA A 7 3.13 -7.00 4.62
N ALA A 8 2.26 -6.01 4.77
CA ALA A 8 2.46 -4.94 5.73
C ALA A 8 2.42 -5.49 7.17
N THR A 9 3.11 -4.78 8.05
CA THR A 9 3.11 -4.99 9.50
C THR A 9 2.66 -3.70 10.18
N LEU A 10 2.39 -3.76 11.49
CA LEU A 10 1.98 -2.59 12.26
C LEU A 10 2.97 -1.42 12.13
N ASP A 11 4.27 -1.74 12.05
CA ASP A 11 5.34 -0.73 11.91
C ASP A 11 5.32 0.00 10.55
N ASP A 12 4.59 -0.52 9.55
CA ASP A 12 4.47 0.10 8.24
C ASP A 12 3.32 1.13 8.16
N CYS A 13 2.45 1.23 9.18
CA CYS A 13 1.28 2.13 9.17
C CYS A 13 1.67 3.58 8.87
N LYS A 14 2.80 4.04 9.40
CA LYS A 14 3.34 5.38 9.14
C LYS A 14 3.73 5.61 7.68
N ASP A 15 4.42 4.65 7.09
CA ASP A 15 4.81 4.74 5.67
C ASP A 15 3.60 4.61 4.75
N ILE A 16 2.62 3.77 5.10
CA ILE A 16 1.35 3.66 4.37
C ILE A 16 0.61 5.00 4.41
N ARG A 17 0.45 5.60 5.60
CA ARG A 17 -0.25 6.89 5.74
C ARG A 17 0.41 8.01 4.94
N ARG A 18 1.75 8.04 4.94
CA ARG A 18 2.54 8.96 4.10
C ARG A 18 2.24 8.74 2.62
N MET A 19 2.35 7.50 2.13
CA MET A 19 2.12 7.20 0.72
C MET A 19 0.66 7.43 0.29
N MET A 20 -0.32 7.27 1.19
CA MET A 20 -1.71 7.68 0.94
C MET A 20 -1.82 9.20 0.75
N SER A 21 -1.11 10.00 1.56
CA SER A 21 -1.04 11.45 1.32
C SER A 21 -0.40 11.77 -0.03
N GLU A 22 0.72 11.13 -0.37
CA GLU A 22 1.40 11.34 -1.65
C GLU A 22 0.52 10.93 -2.86
N LEU A 23 -0.29 9.88 -2.71
CA LEU A 23 -1.28 9.48 -3.72
C LEU A 23 -2.39 10.54 -3.84
N ALA A 24 -2.95 11.00 -2.73
CA ALA A 24 -4.01 11.99 -2.75
C ALA A 24 -3.54 13.37 -3.25
N GLU A 25 -2.29 13.75 -3.00
CA GLU A 25 -1.65 14.92 -3.63
C GLU A 25 -1.55 14.74 -5.15
N HIS A 26 -1.22 13.54 -5.63
CA HIS A 26 -1.16 13.25 -7.06
C HIS A 26 -2.54 13.31 -7.73
N GLU A 27 -3.59 12.95 -7.01
CA GLU A 27 -4.99 12.98 -7.46
C GLU A 27 -5.72 14.31 -7.19
N GLU A 28 -5.02 15.31 -6.65
CA GLU A 28 -5.58 16.63 -6.31
C GLU A 28 -6.73 16.59 -5.27
N VAL A 29 -6.71 15.60 -4.37
CA VAL A 29 -7.74 15.34 -3.33
C VAL A 29 -7.15 15.18 -1.93
N ALA A 30 -6.00 15.80 -1.66
CA ALA A 30 -5.26 15.67 -0.40
C ALA A 30 -6.09 16.05 0.85
N ASP A 31 -7.04 16.98 0.71
CA ASP A 31 -7.95 17.43 1.77
C ASP A 31 -8.98 16.37 2.20
N GLN A 32 -9.19 15.32 1.39
CA GLN A 32 -10.12 14.24 1.70
C GLN A 32 -9.50 13.15 2.61
N VAL A 33 -8.17 13.13 2.77
CA VAL A 33 -7.48 12.10 3.56
C VAL A 33 -7.58 12.40 5.05
N THR A 34 -8.68 11.96 5.65
CA THR A 34 -8.99 12.17 7.08
C THR A 34 -8.51 11.05 8.01
N ILE A 35 -8.19 9.88 7.45
CA ILE A 35 -7.71 8.72 8.21
C ILE A 35 -6.38 9.03 8.93
N THR A 36 -6.16 8.45 10.11
CA THR A 36 -4.92 8.60 10.89
C THR A 36 -4.11 7.30 10.90
N GLU A 37 -2.83 7.37 11.29
CA GLU A 37 -2.01 6.16 11.53
C GLU A 37 -2.68 5.20 12.51
N LYS A 38 -3.30 5.74 13.56
CA LYS A 38 -3.98 4.94 14.59
C LYS A 38 -5.19 4.20 14.04
N ASP A 39 -5.91 4.79 13.09
CA ASP A 39 -7.04 4.12 12.42
C ASP A 39 -6.52 2.95 11.58
N LEU A 40 -5.42 3.14 10.84
CA LEU A 40 -4.77 2.05 10.07
C LEU A 40 -4.29 0.91 10.97
N GLU A 41 -3.70 1.23 12.12
CA GLU A 41 -3.29 0.23 13.12
C GLU A 41 -4.49 -0.59 13.63
N GLN A 42 -5.60 0.09 13.95
CA GLN A 42 -6.80 -0.55 14.49
C GLN A 42 -7.53 -1.39 13.43
N ASP A 43 -7.70 -0.86 12.23
CA ASP A 43 -8.53 -1.49 11.20
C ASP A 43 -7.77 -2.54 10.39
N GLY A 44 -6.46 -2.34 10.17
CA GLY A 44 -5.64 -3.25 9.36
C GLY A 44 -5.00 -4.40 10.13
N PHE A 45 -4.86 -4.27 11.46
CA PHE A 45 -4.09 -5.22 12.28
C PHE A 45 -4.86 -5.76 13.50
N SER A 46 -6.19 -5.67 13.49
CA SER A 46 -7.04 -6.34 14.49
C SER A 46 -7.15 -7.85 14.26
N LYS A 47 -7.91 -8.53 15.14
CA LYS A 47 -8.24 -9.96 14.97
C LYS A 47 -9.05 -10.24 13.69
N THR A 48 -9.80 -9.25 13.22
CA THR A 48 -10.64 -9.34 12.01
C THR A 48 -10.43 -8.06 11.21
N PRO A 49 -9.34 -7.98 10.43
CA PRO A 49 -8.95 -6.74 9.77
C PRO A 49 -9.94 -6.35 8.66
N PHE A 50 -10.20 -5.06 8.51
CA PHE A 50 -11.05 -4.49 7.45
C PHE A 50 -10.33 -4.44 6.10
N PHE A 51 -9.01 -4.23 6.14
CA PHE A 51 -8.17 -4.20 4.95
C PHE A 51 -6.86 -4.97 5.21
N HIS A 52 -6.20 -5.30 4.12
CA HIS A 52 -4.85 -5.83 4.08
C HIS A 52 -4.00 -4.93 3.21
N ALA A 53 -2.70 -4.87 3.49
CA ALA A 53 -1.76 -4.11 2.69
C ALA A 53 -0.53 -4.93 2.33
N ILE A 54 -0.01 -4.68 1.13
CA ILE A 54 1.26 -5.21 0.63
C ILE A 54 2.21 -4.03 0.46
N ILE A 55 3.45 -4.20 0.91
CA ILE A 55 4.51 -3.19 0.85
C ILE A 55 5.54 -3.61 -0.19
N ALA A 56 5.95 -2.64 -1.00
CA ALA A 56 7.17 -2.69 -1.79
C ALA A 56 8.28 -1.95 -1.05
N GLU A 57 9.38 -2.64 -0.79
CA GLU A 57 10.54 -2.06 -0.13
C GLU A 57 11.83 -2.33 -0.89
N VAL A 58 12.77 -1.41 -0.74
CA VAL A 58 14.10 -1.49 -1.34
C VAL A 58 15.17 -1.61 -0.25
N PRO A 59 16.31 -2.25 -0.55
CA PRO A 59 17.46 -2.25 0.33
C PRO A 59 17.92 -0.82 0.70
N GLU A 60 18.54 -0.66 1.87
CA GLU A 60 18.97 0.63 2.43
C GLU A 60 19.84 1.47 1.46
N GLN A 61 20.69 0.82 0.65
CA GLN A 61 21.53 1.51 -0.35
C GLN A 61 20.73 2.18 -1.49
N TYR A 62 19.44 1.84 -1.63
CA TYR A 62 18.54 2.36 -2.65
C TYR A 62 17.41 3.20 -2.05
N LYS A 63 17.50 3.57 -0.76
CA LYS A 63 16.51 4.43 -0.12
C LYS A 63 16.35 5.75 -0.86
N THR A 64 15.19 6.36 -0.68
CA THR A 64 14.88 7.66 -1.26
C THR A 64 15.81 8.75 -0.71
N ARG A 65 15.81 9.91 -1.36
CA ARG A 65 16.57 11.08 -0.87
C ARG A 65 16.16 11.48 0.55
N ASP A 66 14.88 11.26 0.89
CA ASP A 66 14.30 11.53 2.21
C ASP A 66 14.48 10.37 3.20
N GLY A 67 15.18 9.30 2.79
CA GLY A 67 15.55 8.19 3.64
C GLY A 67 14.53 7.05 3.74
N HIS A 68 13.52 7.00 2.86
CA HIS A 68 12.51 5.96 2.89
C HIS A 68 12.95 4.70 2.15
N THR A 69 12.73 3.54 2.77
CA THR A 69 12.92 2.22 2.12
C THR A 69 11.61 1.61 1.65
N LYS A 70 10.47 2.09 2.15
CA LYS A 70 9.12 1.69 1.72
C LYS A 70 8.69 2.63 0.60
N ILE A 71 8.67 2.10 -0.61
CA ILE A 71 8.61 2.87 -1.85
C ILE A 71 7.32 2.67 -2.63
N GLY A 72 6.43 1.82 -2.14
CA GLY A 72 5.11 1.59 -2.70
C GLY A 72 4.28 0.72 -1.79
N PHE A 73 2.97 0.78 -1.97
CA PHE A 73 2.03 -0.09 -1.28
C PHE A 73 0.84 -0.41 -2.18
N SER A 74 0.10 -1.44 -1.80
CA SER A 74 -1.25 -1.65 -2.28
C SER A 74 -2.15 -2.09 -1.14
N MET A 75 -3.35 -1.51 -1.07
CA MET A 75 -4.37 -1.81 -0.07
C MET A 75 -5.52 -2.56 -0.73
N TYR A 76 -6.01 -3.61 -0.08
CA TYR A 76 -7.12 -4.41 -0.58
C TYR A 76 -7.97 -4.97 0.54
N CYS A 77 -9.21 -5.32 0.24
CA CYS A 77 -10.10 -6.05 1.13
C CYS A 77 -10.83 -7.17 0.39
N TYR A 78 -11.39 -8.12 1.15
CA TYR A 78 -12.24 -9.14 0.58
C TYR A 78 -13.67 -8.61 0.44
N SER A 79 -14.25 -8.81 -0.73
CA SER A 79 -15.62 -8.42 -1.06
C SER A 79 -16.40 -9.62 -1.58
N TYR A 80 -17.70 -9.45 -1.80
CA TYR A 80 -18.55 -10.50 -2.35
C TYR A 80 -19.43 -9.95 -3.47
N SER A 81 -19.33 -10.58 -4.64
CA SER A 81 -20.21 -10.33 -5.77
C SER A 81 -21.40 -11.29 -5.72
N SER A 82 -22.62 -10.76 -5.84
CA SER A 82 -23.83 -11.58 -5.94
C SER A 82 -23.85 -12.51 -7.16
N TRP A 83 -22.99 -12.24 -8.15
CA TRP A 83 -22.89 -13.02 -9.40
C TRP A 83 -21.64 -13.91 -9.45
N LYS A 84 -20.53 -13.50 -8.81
CA LYS A 84 -19.23 -14.16 -8.92
C LYS A 84 -18.72 -14.77 -7.61
N GLY A 85 -19.41 -14.56 -6.50
CA GLY A 85 -18.98 -15.04 -5.19
C GLY A 85 -17.88 -14.18 -4.58
N ARG A 86 -16.95 -14.81 -3.86
CA ARG A 86 -15.82 -14.13 -3.18
C ARG A 86 -14.94 -13.42 -4.20
N THR A 87 -14.64 -12.15 -3.94
CA THR A 87 -13.79 -11.30 -4.77
C THR A 87 -12.78 -10.56 -3.89
N VAL A 88 -11.72 -10.07 -4.51
CA VAL A 88 -10.79 -9.11 -3.89
C VAL A 88 -11.07 -7.75 -4.50
N TYR A 89 -11.18 -6.74 -3.66
CA TYR A 89 -11.29 -5.36 -4.07
C TYR A 89 -10.00 -4.64 -3.68
N MET A 90 -9.27 -4.16 -4.68
CA MET A 90 -8.06 -3.37 -4.49
C MET A 90 -8.47 -1.91 -4.44
N GLU A 91 -8.25 -1.28 -3.28
CA GLU A 91 -8.62 0.11 -3.05
C GLU A 91 -7.51 1.02 -3.59
N ASP A 92 -6.29 0.87 -3.07
CA ASP A 92 -5.16 1.72 -3.45
C ASP A 92 -4.02 0.91 -4.09
N LEU A 93 -3.34 1.54 -5.04
CA LEU A 93 -2.06 1.11 -5.59
C LEU A 93 -1.17 2.32 -5.82
N TYR A 94 -0.05 2.37 -5.09
CA TYR A 94 0.89 3.47 -5.20
C TYR A 94 2.33 2.99 -5.29
N VAL A 95 3.11 3.67 -6.13
CA VAL A 95 4.56 3.58 -6.19
C VAL A 95 5.12 4.99 -6.28
N MET A 96 6.08 5.31 -5.42
CA MET A 96 6.77 6.60 -5.41
C MET A 96 7.33 6.90 -6.80
N PRO A 97 7.16 8.14 -7.33
CA PRO A 97 7.50 8.50 -8.70
C PRO A 97 8.89 8.05 -9.17
N GLU A 98 9.91 8.15 -8.31
CA GLU A 98 11.30 7.79 -8.62
C GLU A 98 11.55 6.28 -8.81
N PHE A 99 10.58 5.42 -8.45
CA PHE A 99 10.63 3.97 -8.66
C PHE A 99 9.63 3.46 -9.71
N ARG A 100 8.86 4.35 -10.35
CA ARG A 100 7.94 3.96 -11.45
C ARG A 100 8.73 3.47 -12.68
N GLY A 101 8.08 2.64 -13.49
CA GLY A 101 8.70 2.01 -14.67
C GLY A 101 9.63 0.82 -14.36
N LYS A 102 9.80 0.44 -13.09
CA LYS A 102 10.69 -0.66 -12.65
C LYS A 102 9.94 -1.98 -12.37
N GLY A 103 8.66 -2.07 -12.72
CA GLY A 103 7.85 -3.28 -12.53
C GLY A 103 7.24 -3.48 -11.13
N ILE A 104 7.47 -2.56 -10.18
CA ILE A 104 7.00 -2.68 -8.79
C ILE A 104 5.47 -2.72 -8.69
N GLY A 105 4.75 -1.86 -9.43
CA GLY A 105 3.28 -1.86 -9.43
C GLY A 105 2.70 -3.20 -9.89
N ASN A 106 3.30 -3.81 -10.93
CA ASN A 106 2.90 -5.14 -11.38
C ASN A 106 3.18 -6.21 -10.32
N ALA A 107 4.30 -6.11 -9.61
CA ALA A 107 4.64 -7.04 -8.54
C ALA A 107 3.69 -6.94 -7.34
N LEU A 108 3.27 -5.71 -6.97
CA LEU A 108 2.25 -5.47 -5.94
C LEU A 108 0.91 -6.11 -6.32
N MET A 109 0.39 -5.83 -7.52
CA MET A 109 -0.86 -6.43 -8.02
C MET A 109 -0.78 -7.95 -8.12
N SER A 110 0.35 -8.48 -8.64
CA SER A 110 0.56 -9.92 -8.77
C SER A 110 0.59 -10.61 -7.42
N LYS A 111 1.01 -9.93 -6.34
CA LYS A 111 1.01 -10.49 -4.99
C LYS A 111 -0.40 -10.64 -4.42
N ILE A 112 -1.31 -9.72 -4.77
CA ILE A 112 -2.72 -9.77 -4.34
C ILE A 112 -3.49 -10.86 -5.10
N ALA A 113 -3.13 -11.09 -6.37
CA ALA A 113 -3.77 -12.09 -7.21
C ALA A 113 -3.36 -13.55 -6.93
N GLN A 114 -2.37 -13.78 -6.05
CA GLN A 114 -1.89 -15.10 -5.63
C GLN A 114 -2.71 -15.65 -4.47
#